data_AF-A0A522DP05-F1
#
_entry.id   AF-A0A522DP05-F1
#
_cell.length_a   1.000
_cell.length_b   1.000
_cell.length_c   1.000
_cell.angle_alpha   90.00
_cell.angle_beta   90.00
_cell.angle_gamma   90.00
#
_symmetry.space_group_name_H-M   'P 1'
#
loop_
_entity.id
_entity.type
_entity.pdbx_description
1 polymer ?
#
loop_
_entity_poly.entity_id
_entity_poly.type
_entity_poly.pdbx_seq_one_letter_code
_entity_poly.pdbx_strand_id
1 'polypeptide(L)'
;MSKSYTEADYATIIAGDAPIPNFEPMTADQFCNAIAAGGHSMTPRWGWAKSEHGHKAWAQYFLANFSNMGSGPDGSGYVCIYGGAGPKVGRFSICKHQKQMGAGANPSRGWNPGHCSKCGLDMTIDSGD
;
A
#
# COMPACT_ATOMS: atom_id res chain seq x y z
N MET A 1 -14.25 -3.26 15.99
CA MET A 1 -12.85 -3.69 15.81
C MET A 1 -12.29 -2.94 14.62
N SER A 2 -11.11 -2.34 14.75
CA SER A 2 -10.41 -1.74 13.62
C SER A 2 -9.98 -2.84 12.64
N LYS A 3 -10.04 -2.58 11.32
CA LYS A 3 -9.50 -3.49 10.32
C LYS A 3 -7.98 -3.48 10.42
N SER A 4 -7.37 -4.65 10.37
CA SER A 4 -5.93 -4.82 10.16
C SER A 4 -5.74 -5.62 8.89
N TYR A 5 -4.73 -5.25 8.09
CA TYR A 5 -4.32 -6.07 6.97
C TYR A 5 -3.18 -7.00 7.40
N THR A 6 -3.17 -8.16 6.77
CA THR A 6 -2.16 -9.19 6.91
C THR A 6 -1.64 -9.55 5.53
N GLU A 7 -0.53 -10.29 5.44
CA GLU A 7 -0.04 -10.76 4.14
C GLU A 7 -1.07 -11.61 3.39
N ALA A 8 -1.96 -12.31 4.11
CA ALA A 8 -3.02 -13.10 3.52
C ALA A 8 -4.02 -12.25 2.72
N ASP A 9 -4.27 -10.99 3.11
CA ASP A 9 -5.14 -10.08 2.37
C ASP A 9 -4.56 -9.71 0.99
N TYR A 10 -3.24 -9.86 0.79
CA TYR A 10 -2.56 -9.61 -0.49
C TYR A 10 -2.39 -10.87 -1.34
N ALA A 11 -2.63 -12.06 -0.80
CA ALA A 11 -2.28 -13.34 -1.44
C ALA A 11 -2.85 -13.47 -2.85
N THR A 12 -4.15 -13.15 -3.03
CA THR A 12 -4.83 -13.21 -4.33
C THR A 12 -4.25 -12.23 -5.35
N ILE A 13 -3.75 -11.08 -4.90
CA ILE A 13 -3.13 -10.05 -5.75
C ILE A 13 -1.72 -10.49 -6.14
N ILE A 14 -0.93 -10.99 -5.18
CA ILE A 14 0.45 -11.44 -5.40
C ILE A 14 0.49 -12.71 -6.27
N ALA A 15 -0.46 -13.62 -6.11
CA ALA A 15 -0.61 -14.79 -7.00
C ALA A 15 -1.08 -14.40 -8.43
N GLY A 16 -1.53 -13.16 -8.61
CA GLY A 16 -2.09 -12.66 -9.85
C GLY A 16 -3.42 -13.32 -10.20
N ASP A 17 -4.21 -13.73 -9.21
CA ASP A 17 -5.54 -14.28 -9.45
C ASP A 17 -6.58 -13.17 -9.63
N ALA A 18 -6.34 -12.04 -8.95
CA ALA A 18 -7.06 -10.78 -9.13
C ALA A 18 -6.15 -9.71 -9.79
N PRO A 19 -6.75 -8.74 -10.53
CA PRO A 19 -6.01 -7.56 -10.97
C PRO A 19 -5.53 -6.72 -9.78
N ILE A 20 -4.49 -5.91 -10.00
CA ILE A 20 -3.95 -5.02 -8.97
C ILE A 20 -5.01 -3.94 -8.64
N PRO A 21 -5.55 -3.88 -7.41
CA PRO A 21 -6.62 -2.96 -7.07
C PRO A 21 -6.10 -1.53 -6.96
N ASN A 22 -6.88 -0.59 -7.51
CA ASN A 22 -6.59 0.85 -7.42
C ASN A 22 -5.15 1.18 -7.84
N PHE A 23 -4.66 0.55 -8.90
CA PHE A 23 -3.34 0.77 -9.43
C PHE A 23 -3.19 2.19 -9.96
N GLU A 24 -2.15 2.88 -9.52
CA GLU A 24 -1.79 4.22 -9.96
C GLU A 24 -0.35 4.19 -10.50
N PRO A 25 -0.16 4.40 -11.81
CA PRO A 25 1.15 4.45 -12.43
C PRO A 25 2.05 5.53 -11.82
N MET A 26 3.34 5.23 -11.72
CA MET A 26 4.37 6.18 -11.26
C MET A 26 5.50 6.26 -12.29
N THR A 27 6.26 7.34 -12.26
CA THR A 27 7.56 7.38 -12.95
C THR A 27 8.60 6.53 -12.21
N ALA A 28 9.66 6.13 -12.91
CA ALA A 28 10.77 5.41 -12.29
C ALA A 28 11.38 6.19 -11.11
N ASP A 29 11.59 7.49 -11.27
CA ASP A 29 12.15 8.34 -10.21
C ASP A 29 11.23 8.42 -8.99
N GLN A 30 9.91 8.57 -9.19
CA GLN A 30 8.94 8.56 -8.10
C GLN A 30 8.94 7.24 -7.35
N PHE A 31 9.03 6.12 -8.08
CA PHE A 31 9.08 4.80 -7.48
C PHE A 31 10.38 4.59 -6.69
N CYS A 32 11.54 4.91 -7.28
CA CYS A 32 12.83 4.78 -6.62
C CYS A 32 12.90 5.63 -5.35
N ASN A 33 12.41 6.87 -5.40
CA ASN A 33 12.34 7.74 -4.22
C ASN A 33 11.42 7.17 -3.14
N ALA A 34 10.26 6.62 -3.52
CA ALA A 34 9.34 5.99 -2.57
C ALA A 34 9.95 4.75 -1.90
N ILE A 35 10.65 3.91 -2.66
CA ILE A 35 11.34 2.74 -2.12
C ILE A 35 12.53 3.15 -1.22
N ALA A 36 13.24 4.22 -1.58
CA ALA A 36 14.35 4.73 -0.77
C ALA A 36 13.88 5.40 0.53
N ALA A 37 12.69 6.00 0.55
CA ALA A 37 12.13 6.67 1.72
C ALA A 37 11.67 5.70 2.84
N GLY A 38 11.53 4.41 2.54
CA GLY A 38 11.05 3.40 3.50
C GLY A 38 9.53 3.43 3.69
N GLY A 39 9.05 2.92 4.83
CA GLY A 39 7.61 2.78 5.09
C GLY A 39 6.94 1.59 4.39
N HIS A 40 7.74 0.68 3.82
CA HIS A 40 7.28 -0.57 3.24
C HIS A 40 8.15 -1.75 3.71
N SER A 41 7.72 -2.96 3.39
CA SER A 41 8.46 -4.20 3.67
C SER A 41 9.85 -4.16 3.03
N MET A 42 10.89 -4.42 3.82
CA MET A 42 12.27 -4.56 3.33
C MET A 42 12.47 -5.82 2.48
N THR A 43 11.63 -6.84 2.69
CA THR A 43 11.62 -8.07 1.89
C THR A 43 10.49 -7.99 0.88
N PRO A 44 10.79 -7.68 -0.40
CA PRO A 44 9.77 -7.66 -1.42
C PRO A 44 9.17 -9.05 -1.64
N ARG A 45 7.90 -9.09 -2.05
CA ARG A 45 7.18 -10.31 -2.40
C ARG A 45 7.20 -10.49 -3.92
N TRP A 46 7.67 -11.65 -4.37
CA TRP A 46 7.64 -12.03 -5.78
C TRP A 46 6.29 -12.64 -6.13
N GLY A 47 5.79 -12.34 -7.32
CA GLY A 47 4.51 -12.85 -7.77
C GLY A 47 4.17 -12.45 -9.20
N TRP A 48 2.87 -12.35 -9.47
CA TRP A 48 2.32 -12.09 -10.78
C TRP A 48 1.36 -10.91 -10.74
N ALA A 49 1.61 -9.90 -11.57
CA ALA A 49 0.64 -8.85 -11.84
C ALA A 49 -0.31 -9.29 -12.95
N LYS A 50 -1.60 -9.38 -12.64
CA LYS A 50 -2.65 -9.59 -13.64
C LYS A 50 -3.17 -8.24 -14.14
N SER A 51 -3.10 -8.01 -15.45
CA SER A 51 -3.75 -6.85 -16.07
C SER A 51 -5.27 -7.02 -16.09
N GLU A 52 -6.00 -5.92 -16.30
CA GLU A 52 -7.47 -5.97 -16.48
C GLU A 52 -7.89 -6.88 -17.66
N HIS A 53 -7.02 -7.03 -18.67
CA HIS A 53 -7.23 -7.90 -19.82
C HIS A 53 -6.79 -9.36 -19.57
N GLY A 54 -6.41 -9.73 -18.34
CA GLY A 54 -6.12 -11.11 -17.94
C GLY A 54 -4.69 -11.59 -18.20
N HIS A 55 -3.82 -10.79 -18.80
CA HIS A 55 -2.41 -11.14 -18.98
C HIS A 55 -1.66 -11.06 -17.65
N LYS A 56 -0.88 -12.09 -17.33
CA LYS A 56 0.03 -12.11 -16.18
C LYS A 56 1.44 -11.69 -16.61
N ALA A 57 2.07 -10.88 -15.78
CA ALA A 57 3.48 -10.52 -15.90
C ALA A 57 4.17 -10.72 -14.55
N TRP A 58 5.45 -11.11 -14.56
CA TRP A 58 6.23 -11.18 -13.33
C TRP A 58 6.21 -9.82 -12.63
N ALA A 59 6.11 -9.84 -11.31
CA ALA A 59 6.09 -8.62 -10.53
C ALA A 59 6.78 -8.78 -9.17
N GLN A 60 7.26 -7.65 -8.66
CA GLN A 60 7.82 -7.52 -7.33
C GLN A 60 6.99 -6.49 -6.55
N TYR A 61 6.48 -6.90 -5.39
CA TYR A 61 5.61 -6.11 -4.52
C TYR A 61 6.34 -5.68 -3.26
N PHE A 62 6.21 -4.42 -2.89
CA PHE A 62 6.74 -3.82 -1.68
C PHE A 62 5.55 -3.38 -0.84
N LEU A 63 5.18 -4.18 0.17
CA LEU A 63 3.95 -3.97 0.94
C LEU A 63 4.15 -2.79 1.89
N ALA A 64 3.31 -1.77 1.79
CA ALA A 64 3.42 -0.60 2.67
C ALA A 64 2.92 -0.95 4.07
N ASN A 65 3.59 -0.39 5.06
CA ASN A 65 3.15 -0.38 6.43
C ASN A 65 2.72 1.04 6.77
N PHE A 66 1.67 1.19 7.57
CA PHE A 66 1.28 2.52 8.02
C PHE A 66 2.45 3.14 8.81
N SER A 67 2.64 4.45 8.67
CA SER A 67 3.82 5.22 9.13
C SER A 67 4.08 5.18 10.65
N ASN A 68 3.28 4.46 11.42
CA ASN A 68 3.44 4.28 12.86
C ASN A 68 4.34 3.06 13.15
N MET A 69 5.63 3.22 12.85
CA MET A 69 6.77 2.41 13.32
C MET A 69 6.51 0.92 13.64
N GLY A 70 5.95 0.15 12.69
CA GLY A 70 5.95 -1.33 12.76
C GLY A 70 4.59 -2.03 12.89
N SER A 71 3.47 -1.31 12.81
CA SER A 71 2.13 -1.90 12.89
C SER A 71 1.65 -2.53 11.57
N GLY A 72 2.39 -3.51 11.04
CA GLY A 72 1.96 -4.38 9.93
C GLY A 72 1.53 -3.70 8.63
N PRO A 73 1.07 -4.49 7.64
CA PRO A 73 0.61 -3.96 6.36
C PRO A 73 -0.65 -3.10 6.50
N ASP A 74 -0.79 -2.07 5.67
CA ASP A 74 -1.95 -1.16 5.67
C ASP A 74 -2.93 -1.40 4.50
N GLY A 75 -2.74 -2.48 3.76
CA GLY A 75 -3.51 -2.79 2.56
C GLY A 75 -3.01 -2.08 1.30
N SER A 76 -1.93 -1.30 1.38
CA SER A 76 -1.31 -0.63 0.23
C SER A 76 0.11 -1.15 -0.03
N GLY A 77 0.71 -0.66 -1.11
CA GLY A 77 2.08 -0.99 -1.46
C GLY A 77 2.50 -0.43 -2.82
N TYR A 78 3.73 -0.74 -3.16
CA TYR A 78 4.33 -0.44 -4.46
C TYR A 78 4.54 -1.73 -5.25
N VAL A 79 4.50 -1.63 -6.57
CA VAL A 79 4.70 -2.78 -7.45
C VAL A 79 5.57 -2.40 -8.64
N CYS A 80 6.53 -3.27 -8.96
CA CYS A 80 7.29 -3.26 -10.20
C CYS A 80 6.88 -4.46 -11.05
N ILE A 81 6.34 -4.20 -12.23
CA ILE A 81 5.86 -5.21 -13.18
C ILE A 81 6.87 -5.31 -14.32
N TYR A 82 7.45 -6.48 -14.53
CA TYR A 82 8.46 -6.73 -15.55
C TYR A 82 7.81 -6.95 -16.92
N GLY A 83 8.41 -6.43 -17.98
CA GLY A 83 7.90 -6.59 -19.34
C GLY A 83 8.94 -6.25 -20.42
N GLY A 84 8.73 -6.76 -21.63
CA GLY A 84 9.67 -6.61 -22.75
C GLY A 84 9.83 -5.18 -23.27
N ALA A 85 8.84 -4.31 -23.05
CA ALA A 85 8.89 -2.89 -23.41
C ALA A 85 9.44 -1.99 -22.27
N GLY A 86 9.95 -2.60 -21.19
CA GLY A 86 10.40 -1.92 -19.97
C GLY A 86 9.48 -2.19 -18.77
N PRO A 87 9.98 -1.93 -17.54
CA PRO A 87 9.20 -2.14 -16.33
C PRO A 87 8.07 -1.11 -16.21
N LYS A 88 6.93 -1.53 -15.69
CA LYS A 88 5.86 -0.63 -15.25
C LYS A 88 5.85 -0.58 -13.74
N VAL A 89 5.96 0.62 -13.18
CA VAL A 89 5.98 0.82 -11.74
C VAL A 89 4.76 1.61 -11.30
N GLY A 90 4.32 1.39 -10.07
CA GLY A 90 3.20 2.14 -9.52
C GLY A 90 2.94 1.81 -8.06
N ARG A 91 1.92 2.48 -7.52
CA ARG A 91 1.36 2.21 -6.20
C ARG A 91 -0.01 1.57 -6.33
N PHE A 92 -0.42 0.83 -5.32
CA PHE A 92 -1.73 0.19 -5.27
C PHE A 92 -2.28 0.22 -3.85
N SER A 93 -3.59 0.03 -3.74
CA SER A 93 -4.26 -0.09 -2.44
C SER A 93 -5.47 -0.99 -2.56
N ILE A 94 -5.65 -1.92 -1.62
CA ILE A 94 -6.85 -2.76 -1.52
C ILE A 94 -8.08 -1.88 -1.27
N CYS A 95 -7.91 -0.84 -0.45
CA CYS A 95 -8.91 0.18 -0.20
C CYS A 95 -8.34 1.56 -0.51
N LYS A 96 -9.10 2.39 -1.26
CA LYS A 96 -8.79 3.82 -1.44
C LYS A 96 -9.05 4.57 -0.14
N HIS A 97 -8.13 4.45 0.81
CA HIS A 97 -8.28 4.92 2.18
C HIS A 97 -8.68 6.40 2.22
N GLN A 98 -9.68 6.70 3.05
CA GLN A 98 -10.14 8.05 3.29
C GLN A 98 -10.23 8.24 4.80
N LYS A 99 -9.29 9.00 5.35
CA LYS A 99 -9.22 9.23 6.79
C LYS A 99 -10.41 10.07 7.25
N GLN A 100 -11.16 9.54 8.19
CA GLN A 100 -12.14 10.26 8.98
C GLN A 100 -11.52 10.54 10.35
N MET A 101 -11.40 11.83 10.69
CA MET A 101 -10.78 12.25 11.94
C MET A 101 -11.63 11.84 13.14
N GLY A 102 -10.98 11.32 14.17
CA GLY A 102 -11.58 10.99 15.45
C GLY A 102 -11.82 12.24 16.31
N ALA A 103 -12.65 12.07 17.35
CA ALA A 103 -12.83 13.11 18.36
C ALA A 103 -11.50 13.45 19.03
N GLY A 104 -11.27 14.73 19.32
CA GLY A 104 -10.05 15.20 19.98
C GLY A 104 -8.81 15.28 19.07
N ALA A 105 -8.97 15.14 17.75
CA ALA A 105 -7.87 15.35 16.83
C ALA A 105 -7.29 16.76 16.94
N ASN A 106 -5.97 16.83 17.07
CA ASN A 106 -5.22 18.07 17.12
C ASN A 106 -3.99 17.98 16.20
N PRO A 107 -4.17 18.22 14.88
CA PRO A 107 -3.07 18.14 13.91
C PRO A 107 -1.88 19.04 14.25
N SER A 108 -2.13 20.17 14.92
CA SER A 108 -1.07 21.11 15.32
C SER A 108 -0.11 20.55 16.38
N ARG A 109 -0.52 19.50 17.10
CA ARG A 109 0.29 18.80 18.11
C ARG A 109 0.74 17.42 17.64
N GLY A 110 0.63 17.11 16.34
CA GLY A 110 0.95 15.79 15.81
C GLY A 110 -0.07 14.69 16.14
N TRP A 111 -1.07 14.96 16.99
CA TRP A 111 -2.12 14.01 17.35
C TRP A 111 -3.26 14.00 16.33
N ASN A 112 -3.34 12.93 15.54
CA ASN A 112 -4.29 12.78 14.45
C ASN A 112 -4.99 11.40 14.54
N PRO A 113 -5.85 11.17 15.53
CA PRO A 113 -6.67 9.97 15.61
C PRO A 113 -7.64 9.90 14.45
N GLY A 114 -7.90 8.70 13.94
CA GLY A 114 -8.86 8.52 12.87
C GLY A 114 -8.85 7.12 12.30
N HIS A 115 -9.86 6.83 11.48
CA HIS A 115 -9.98 5.56 10.79
C HIS A 115 -10.33 5.79 9.33
N CYS A 116 -10.13 4.76 8.50
CA CYS A 116 -10.61 4.77 7.12
C CYS A 116 -12.14 4.64 7.11
N SER A 117 -12.85 5.60 6.52
CA SER A 117 -14.31 5.59 6.41
C SER A 117 -14.87 4.44 5.57
N LYS A 118 -14.02 3.76 4.78
CA LYS A 118 -14.43 2.70 3.84
C LYS A 118 -14.19 1.30 4.37
N CYS A 119 -13.04 1.06 5.00
CA CYS A 119 -12.68 -0.28 5.49
C CYS A 119 -12.50 -0.35 7.00
N GLY A 120 -12.57 0.77 7.71
CA GLY A 120 -12.39 0.82 9.17
C GLY A 120 -10.96 0.59 9.64
N LEU A 121 -9.96 0.65 8.75
CA LEU A 121 -8.53 0.60 9.13
C LEU A 121 -8.21 1.74 10.09
N ASP A 122 -7.51 1.46 11.19
CA ASP A 122 -7.00 2.51 12.08
C ASP A 122 -5.91 3.29 11.35
N MET A 123 -6.14 4.60 11.24
CA MET A 123 -5.24 5.54 10.57
C MET A 123 -4.75 6.59 11.57
N THR A 124 -4.79 6.29 12.87
CA THR A 124 -4.31 7.14 13.94
C THR A 124 -2.82 7.38 13.77
N ILE A 125 -2.44 8.66 13.78
CA ILE A 125 -1.05 9.11 13.72
C ILE A 125 -0.83 9.89 15.01
N ASP A 126 0.20 9.49 15.76
CA ASP A 126 0.73 10.27 16.87
C ASP A 126 2.16 10.63 16.53
N SER A 127 2.33 11.82 15.97
CA SER A 127 3.65 12.37 15.65
C SER A 127 3.98 13.55 16.56
N GLY A 128 3.37 13.61 17.74
CA GLY A 128 3.69 14.59 18.77
C GLY A 128 5.02 14.23 19.41
N ASP A 129 6.06 15.01 19.09
CA ASP A 129 7.34 15.04 19.81
C ASP A 129 7.23 15.97 21.03
#